data_AF-A0A2M7FRG9-F1
#
_entry.id   AF-A0A2M7FRG9-F1
#
_cell.length_a   1.000
_cell.length_b   1.000
_cell.length_c   1.000
_cell.angle_alpha   90.00
_cell.angle_beta   90.00
_cell.angle_gamma   90.00
#
_symmetry.space_group_name_H-M   'P 1'
#
loop_
_entity.id
_entity.type
_entity.pdbx_description
1 polymer ?
#
loop_
_entity_poly.entity_id
_entity_poly.type
_entity_poly.pdbx_seq_one_letter_code
_entity_poly.pdbx_strand_id
1 'polypeptide(L)'
;MEEQKVLFKIQCELALELDLPVIIHTRNSLSEALEVLDQLPQMPRGQFHCFSHDKEGVKQVLSRGFYVSFCGNIAWSKRVTKLVPLVPLDRLLLETDSPFMKPGERNESANVTITAQMIADL
;
A
#
# COMPACT_ATOMS: atom_id res chain seq x y z
N MET A 1 -2.60 -17.97 -9.65
CA MET A 1 -3.26 -16.65 -9.71
C MET A 1 -4.68 -16.74 -9.18
N GLU A 2 -5.49 -17.69 -9.66
CA GLU A 2 -6.88 -17.85 -9.21
C GLU A 2 -7.03 -18.13 -7.71
N GLU A 3 -6.21 -19.01 -7.15
CA GLU A 3 -6.20 -19.29 -5.70
C GLU A 3 -5.90 -18.03 -4.86
N GLN A 4 -5.01 -17.14 -5.34
CA GLN A 4 -4.72 -15.88 -4.64
C GLN A 4 -5.94 -14.95 -4.64
N LYS A 5 -6.67 -14.85 -5.77
CA LYS A 5 -7.90 -14.06 -5.85
C LYS A 5 -8.98 -14.60 -4.91
N VAL A 6 -9.18 -15.92 -4.88
CA VAL A 6 -10.16 -16.58 -3.98
C VAL A 6 -9.82 -16.32 -2.52
N LEU A 7 -8.58 -16.56 -2.09
CA LEU A 7 -8.18 -16.35 -0.70
C LEU A 7 -8.19 -14.86 -0.32
N PHE A 8 -7.85 -13.97 -1.25
CA PHE A 8 -7.93 -12.53 -1.02
C PHE A 8 -9.37 -12.08 -0.82
N LYS A 9 -10.30 -12.56 -1.64
CA LYS A 9 -11.74 -12.29 -1.50
C LYS A 9 -12.26 -12.75 -0.14
N ILE A 10 -12.00 -14.00 0.24
CA ILE A 10 -12.44 -14.57 1.53
C ILE A 10 -11.91 -13.75 2.72
N GLN A 11 -10.64 -13.33 2.68
CA GLN A 11 -10.07 -12.50 3.75
C GLN A 11 -10.68 -11.11 3.81
N CYS A 12 -11.02 -10.51 2.66
CA CYS A 12 -11.72 -9.24 2.63
C CYS A 12 -13.16 -9.37 3.17
N GLU A 13 -13.90 -10.42 2.78
CA GLU A 13 -15.24 -10.71 3.32
C GLU A 13 -15.20 -10.90 4.84
N LEU A 14 -14.19 -11.64 5.35
CA LEU A 14 -13.98 -11.80 6.79
C LEU A 14 -13.67 -10.48 7.49
N ALA A 15 -12.84 -9.63 6.89
CA ALA A 15 -12.54 -8.31 7.45
C ALA A 15 -13.79 -7.42 7.53
N LEU A 16 -14.70 -7.52 6.56
CA LEU A 16 -15.99 -6.83 6.59
C LEU A 16 -16.90 -7.38 7.70
N GLU A 17 -17.00 -8.70 7.86
CA GLU A 17 -17.79 -9.32 8.94
C GLU A 17 -17.28 -8.93 10.33
N LEU A 18 -15.96 -8.76 10.48
CA LEU A 18 -15.31 -8.43 11.75
C LEU A 18 -15.13 -6.92 11.99
N ASP A 19 -15.56 -6.06 11.06
CA ASP A 19 -15.28 -4.60 11.05
C ASP A 19 -13.79 -4.25 11.28
N LEU A 20 -12.91 -4.99 10.59
CA LEU A 20 -11.46 -4.78 10.64
C LEU A 20 -10.94 -4.16 9.33
N PRO A 21 -9.92 -3.29 9.40
CA PRO A 21 -9.25 -2.80 8.20
C PRO A 21 -8.34 -3.88 7.58
N VAL A 22 -8.11 -3.77 6.27
CA VAL A 22 -7.19 -4.64 5.52
C VAL A 22 -5.88 -3.91 5.16
N ILE A 23 -4.77 -4.64 5.24
CA ILE A 23 -3.46 -4.19 4.74
C ILE A 23 -3.16 -5.00 3.48
N ILE A 24 -3.26 -4.36 2.32
CA ILE A 24 -3.24 -5.04 1.03
C ILE A 24 -1.85 -4.94 0.42
N HIS A 25 -1.25 -6.10 0.14
CA HIS A 25 -0.02 -6.20 -0.64
C HIS A 25 -0.36 -6.43 -2.12
N THR A 26 0.30 -5.68 -3.01
CA THR A 26 0.21 -5.90 -4.45
C THR A 26 1.56 -5.67 -5.11
N ARG A 27 1.95 -6.56 -6.02
CA ARG A 27 3.18 -6.45 -6.80
C ARG A 27 2.91 -6.95 -8.21
N ASN A 28 2.79 -6.03 -9.16
CA ASN A 28 2.32 -6.32 -10.52
C ASN A 28 0.94 -6.99 -10.58
N SER A 29 0.06 -6.67 -9.61
CA SER A 29 -1.26 -7.31 -9.46
C SER A 29 -2.35 -6.34 -8.98
N LEU A 30 -2.17 -5.03 -9.22
CA LEU A 30 -3.10 -4.01 -8.74
C LEU A 30 -4.49 -4.18 -9.36
N SER A 31 -4.56 -4.35 -10.69
CA SER A 31 -5.81 -4.55 -11.42
C SER A 31 -6.62 -5.72 -10.88
N GLU A 32 -5.97 -6.84 -10.63
CA GLU A 32 -6.56 -8.07 -10.12
C GLU A 32 -7.08 -7.90 -8.70
N ALA A 33 -6.33 -7.18 -7.85
CA ALA A 33 -6.78 -6.88 -6.49
C ALA A 33 -8.00 -5.94 -6.51
N LEU A 34 -7.98 -4.89 -7.34
CA LEU A 34 -9.10 -3.96 -7.47
C LEU A 34 -10.35 -4.66 -8.03
N GLU A 35 -10.19 -5.55 -9.01
CA GLU A 35 -11.28 -6.38 -9.54
C GLU A 35 -11.96 -7.20 -8.44
N VAL A 36 -11.19 -7.83 -7.56
CA VAL A 36 -11.75 -8.59 -6.43
C VAL A 36 -12.46 -7.67 -5.45
N LEU A 37 -11.86 -6.53 -5.10
CA LEU A 37 -12.44 -5.57 -4.16
C LEU A 37 -13.76 -4.98 -4.68
N ASP A 38 -13.85 -4.69 -5.98
CA ASP A 38 -15.03 -4.13 -6.62
C ASP A 38 -16.21 -5.12 -6.69
N GLN A 39 -15.97 -6.42 -6.48
CA GLN A 39 -16.99 -7.46 -6.43
C GLN A 39 -17.53 -7.71 -5.00
N LEU A 40 -16.95 -7.10 -3.98
CA LEU A 40 -17.41 -7.24 -2.60
C LEU A 40 -18.73 -6.48 -2.40
N PRO A 41 -19.58 -6.91 -1.45
CA PRO A 41 -20.84 -6.21 -1.16
C PRO A 41 -20.63 -4.78 -0.66
N GLN A 42 -19.46 -4.50 -0.09
CA GLN A 42 -19.02 -3.17 0.35
C GLN A 42 -17.50 -3.08 0.30
N MET A 43 -16.96 -1.87 0.09
CA MET A 43 -15.52 -1.65 0.07
C MET A 43 -14.94 -1.71 1.50
N PRO A 44 -13.94 -2.55 1.79
CA PRO A 44 -13.31 -2.57 3.11
C PRO A 44 -12.48 -1.31 3.35
N ARG A 45 -12.35 -0.91 4.62
CA ARG A 45 -11.37 0.11 5.03
C ARG A 45 -9.97 -0.48 5.00
N GLY A 46 -8.94 0.29 4.69
CA GLY A 46 -7.58 -0.25 4.70
C GLY A 46 -6.53 0.61 4.02
N GLN A 47 -5.38 0.00 3.77
CA GLN A 47 -4.26 0.59 3.04
C GLN A 47 -3.72 -0.33 1.95
N PHE A 48 -3.11 0.26 0.92
CA PHE A 48 -2.17 -0.44 0.05
C PHE A 48 -0.76 -0.25 0.58
N HIS A 49 -0.19 -1.34 1.09
CA HIS A 49 1.13 -1.44 1.69
C HIS A 49 2.26 -1.31 0.66
N CYS A 50 3.34 -0.61 1.02
CA CYS A 50 4.56 -0.48 0.22
C CYS A 50 4.28 -0.16 -1.26
N PHE A 51 3.50 0.89 -1.51
CA PHE A 51 2.95 1.16 -2.84
C PHE A 51 4.05 1.47 -3.87
N SER A 52 4.04 0.73 -4.98
CA SER A 52 5.07 0.87 -6.04
C SER A 52 4.53 0.71 -7.47
N HIS A 53 3.24 0.95 -7.70
CA HIS A 53 2.62 0.88 -9.04
C HIS A 53 2.88 2.16 -9.84
N ASP A 54 1.83 2.84 -10.30
CA ASP A 54 1.94 4.06 -11.11
C ASP A 54 0.95 5.13 -10.65
N LYS A 55 0.93 6.26 -11.38
CA LYS A 55 0.08 7.40 -11.07
C LYS A 55 -1.41 7.07 -11.16
N GLU A 56 -1.78 6.18 -12.06
CA GLU A 56 -3.19 5.78 -12.23
C GLU A 56 -3.61 4.87 -11.09
N GLY A 57 -2.75 3.94 -10.69
CA GLY A 57 -2.95 3.12 -9.50
C GLY A 57 -3.17 3.94 -8.23
N VAL A 58 -2.41 5.03 -8.03
CA VAL A 58 -2.64 5.94 -6.89
C VAL A 58 -4.07 6.49 -6.91
N LYS A 59 -4.53 6.99 -8.06
CA LYS A 59 -5.89 7.53 -8.20
C LYS A 59 -6.96 6.46 -7.93
N GLN A 60 -6.78 5.27 -8.48
CA GLN A 60 -7.73 4.16 -8.33
C GLN A 60 -7.85 3.70 -6.88
N VAL A 61 -6.75 3.68 -6.14
CA VAL A 61 -6.73 3.31 -4.72
C VAL A 61 -7.38 4.40 -3.87
N LEU A 62 -7.01 5.68 -4.10
CA LEU A 62 -7.56 6.80 -3.35
C LEU A 62 -9.06 7.02 -3.61
N SER A 63 -9.54 6.81 -4.85
CA SER A 63 -10.96 6.98 -5.19
C SER A 63 -11.86 5.95 -4.49
N ARG A 64 -11.29 4.81 -4.07
CA ARG A 64 -11.96 3.77 -3.27
C ARG A 64 -11.84 3.99 -1.77
N GLY A 65 -11.22 5.10 -1.34
CA GLY A 65 -11.11 5.47 0.07
C GLY A 65 -9.97 4.80 0.84
N PHE A 66 -9.07 4.08 0.16
CA PHE A 66 -7.92 3.47 0.80
C PHE A 66 -6.80 4.48 1.09
N TYR A 67 -5.99 4.14 2.08
CA TYR A 67 -4.73 4.81 2.37
C TYR A 67 -3.61 4.24 1.49
N VAL A 68 -2.57 5.04 1.26
CA VAL A 68 -1.36 4.64 0.53
C VAL A 68 -0.17 4.82 1.45
N SER A 69 0.73 3.85 1.42
CA SER A 69 1.83 3.80 2.35
C SER A 69 3.14 3.50 1.62
N PHE A 70 4.22 4.12 2.07
CA PHE A 70 5.54 4.03 1.44
C PHE A 70 6.61 3.63 2.46
N CYS A 71 7.60 2.88 1.96
CA CYS A 71 8.68 2.30 2.76
C CYS A 71 10.02 2.94 2.42
N GLY A 72 11.12 2.36 2.92
CA GLY A 72 12.49 2.80 2.64
C GLY A 72 12.88 2.78 1.16
N ASN A 73 12.10 2.13 0.28
CA ASN A 73 12.33 2.14 -1.17
C ASN A 73 12.25 3.53 -1.81
N ILE A 74 11.73 4.52 -1.10
CA ILE A 74 11.82 5.94 -1.47
C ILE A 74 13.28 6.41 -1.67
N ALA A 75 14.24 5.82 -0.96
CA ALA A 75 15.65 6.21 -1.02
C ALA A 75 16.32 5.90 -2.37
N TRP A 76 15.78 4.98 -3.18
CA TRP A 76 16.37 4.61 -4.48
C TRP A 76 15.38 4.53 -5.64
N SER A 77 14.07 4.41 -5.38
CA SER A 77 13.08 4.27 -6.43
C SER A 77 12.59 5.62 -6.94
N LYS A 78 13.15 6.07 -8.08
CA LYS A 78 12.66 7.26 -8.82
C LYS A 78 11.19 7.18 -9.22
N ARG A 79 10.61 5.98 -9.26
CA ARG A 79 9.18 5.79 -9.51
C ARG A 79 8.39 6.17 -8.27
N VAL A 80 8.73 5.59 -7.13
CA VAL A 80 8.05 5.84 -5.85
C VAL A 80 8.10 7.31 -5.47
N THR A 81 9.26 7.96 -5.61
CA THR A 81 9.38 9.40 -5.29
C THR A 81 8.44 10.29 -6.11
N LYS A 82 8.09 9.90 -7.35
CA LYS A 82 7.11 10.62 -8.18
C LYS A 82 5.65 10.36 -7.80
N LEU A 83 5.38 9.34 -6.99
CA LEU A 83 4.04 8.96 -6.54
C LEU A 83 3.69 9.61 -5.21
N VAL A 84 4.66 9.80 -4.32
CA VAL A 84 4.44 10.38 -2.98
C VAL A 84 3.66 11.70 -3.04
N PRO A 85 4.01 12.70 -3.89
CA PRO A 85 3.28 13.97 -3.93
C PRO A 85 1.85 13.87 -4.48
N LEU A 86 1.45 12.72 -5.02
CA LEU A 86 0.10 12.48 -5.53
C LEU A 86 -0.86 12.00 -4.44
N VAL A 87 -0.34 11.63 -3.27
CA VAL A 87 -1.12 11.12 -2.13
C VAL A 87 -1.39 12.27 -1.16
N PRO A 88 -2.66 12.62 -0.88
CA PRO A 88 -3.01 13.59 0.15
C PRO A 88 -2.44 13.19 1.52
N LEU A 89 -2.03 14.18 2.32
CA LEU A 89 -1.39 13.92 3.62
C LEU A 89 -2.32 13.15 4.59
N ASP A 90 -3.63 13.36 4.50
CA ASP A 90 -4.66 12.64 5.28
C ASP A 90 -4.98 11.22 4.74
N ARG A 91 -4.26 10.78 3.70
CA ARG A 91 -4.32 9.44 3.09
C ARG A 91 -2.95 8.77 3.00
N LEU A 92 -1.90 9.42 3.51
CA LEU A 92 -0.53 8.96 3.48
C LEU A 92 -0.16 8.28 4.81
N LEU A 93 0.43 7.09 4.74
CA LEU A 93 0.96 6.38 5.91
C LEU A 93 2.47 6.07 5.73
N LEU A 94 3.17 5.93 6.85
CA LEU A 94 4.62 5.69 6.89
C LEU A 94 4.93 4.26 7.29
N GLU A 95 5.91 3.66 6.62
CA GLU A 95 6.29 2.28 6.87
C GLU A 95 7.82 2.10 6.76
N THR A 96 8.31 0.98 7.29
CA THR A 96 9.67 0.51 7.04
C THR A 96 9.71 -0.78 6.23
N ASP A 97 8.66 -1.61 6.33
CA ASP A 97 8.65 -2.99 5.85
C ASP A 97 9.85 -3.80 6.36
N SER A 98 10.24 -3.56 7.62
CA SER A 98 11.35 -4.28 8.24
C SER A 98 11.07 -5.78 8.33
N PRO A 99 12.05 -6.65 8.03
CA PRO A 99 13.49 -6.37 7.93
C PRO A 99 13.99 -5.91 6.55
N PHE A 100 13.09 -5.65 5.60
CA PHE A 100 13.40 -5.29 4.21
C PHE A 100 13.47 -3.78 3.99
N MET A 101 13.62 -3.36 2.73
CA MET A 101 13.65 -1.95 2.31
C MET A 101 14.79 -1.13 2.92
N LYS A 102 15.94 -1.77 3.15
CA LYS A 102 17.25 -1.13 3.36
C LYS A 102 18.32 -1.94 2.61
N PRO A 103 18.83 -1.50 1.46
CA PRO A 103 19.78 -2.27 0.67
C PRO A 103 21.08 -2.50 1.44
N GLY A 104 21.55 -3.75 1.47
CA GLY A 104 22.83 -4.12 2.08
C GLY A 104 22.82 -4.26 3.60
N GLU A 105 21.75 -3.89 4.29
CA GLU A 105 21.64 -3.96 5.75
C GLU A 105 20.25 -4.41 6.19
N ARG A 106 20.14 -5.01 7.38
CA ARG A 106 18.83 -5.31 7.98
C ARG A 106 18.13 -3.99 8.33
N ASN A 107 16.86 -3.86 7.95
CA ASN A 107 16.06 -2.70 8.34
C ASN A 107 15.38 -2.91 9.70
N GLU A 108 15.02 -1.80 10.35
CA GLU A 108 14.39 -1.77 11.67
C GLU A 108 13.25 -0.75 11.72
N SER A 109 12.26 -1.01 12.58
CA SER A 109 11.09 -0.13 12.75
C SER A 109 11.48 1.30 13.15
N ALA A 110 12.59 1.49 13.87
CA ALA A 110 13.09 2.81 14.26
C ALA A 110 13.42 3.72 13.06
N ASN A 111 13.69 3.13 11.88
CA ASN A 111 14.00 3.87 10.67
C ASN A 111 12.77 4.51 10.01
N VAL A 112 11.56 4.39 10.58
CA VAL A 112 10.36 5.07 10.06
C VAL A 112 10.53 6.59 10.04
N THR A 113 11.32 7.14 10.96
CA THR A 113 11.67 8.58 10.99
C THR A 113 12.51 8.99 9.78
N ILE A 114 13.36 8.09 9.27
CA ILE A 114 14.13 8.30 8.04
C ILE A 114 13.17 8.30 6.84
N THR A 115 12.23 7.35 6.76
CA THR A 115 11.18 7.36 5.72
C THR A 115 10.39 8.68 5.76
N ALA A 116 10.00 9.13 6.96
CA ALA A 116 9.27 10.39 7.15
C ALA A 116 10.06 11.60 6.61
N GLN A 117 11.34 11.71 6.97
CA GLN A 117 12.20 12.80 6.52
C GLN A 117 12.38 12.78 5.00
N MET A 118 12.64 11.61 4.41
CA MET A 118 12.77 11.47 2.96
C MET A 118 11.50 11.87 2.20
N ILE A 119 10.33 11.60 2.77
CA ILE A 119 9.05 12.04 2.20
C ILE A 119 8.89 13.56 2.31
N ALA A 120 9.26 14.15 3.45
CA ALA A 120 9.15 15.59 3.69
C ALA A 120 10.08 16.42 2.79
N ASP A 121 11.20 15.85 2.32
CA ASP A 121 12.17 16.50 1.46
C ASP A 121 11.80 16.47 -0.06
N LEU A 122 10.68 15.82 -0.44
CA LEU A 122 10.18 15.75 -1.82
C LEU A 122 9.30 16.95 -2.20
#